data_AF-A0A4Q0A3M3-F1
#
_entry.id   AF-A0A4Q0A3M3-F1
#
_cell.length_a   1.000
_cell.length_b   1.000
_cell.length_c   1.000
_cell.angle_alpha   90.00
_cell.angle_beta   90.00
_cell.angle_gamma   90.00
#
_symmetry.space_group_name_H-M   'P 1'
#
loop_
_entity.id
_entity.type
_entity.pdbx_description
1 polymer ?
#
loop_
_entity_poly.entity_id
_entity_poly.type
_entity_poly.pdbx_seq_one_letter_code
_entity_poly.pdbx_strand_id
1 'polypeptide(L)'
;MSDLVMVTQTTQSSVPVSVPTIIVPRPALTVRTMTPRPLRVTNLSDYLTDIQPDQLPTRRILDCRPQADFVACHLHPSVNFPEPRFDDRRYYQLPAKHIPLDILVPHEPSGEPYLTDAHMLWEKGWTVEHVVPVQGSYLAPPASPAPLPDAGWGLADRLGVTVRKGLYGGSGHPAPTHHVLFDPCPPLTTHITTIEQALPAPPNGFRTVLDLGCGSGRDLAWLCSRHQREAPLHGAGTTPLPWYGMGIDSVRGALRRARVLIQQQNVSSQVGLCHGKFHYDGQFYLKSPQDDPLFENPDLPLTQVRATDPLLPSGEAPVSITAQFNLVVGIRFLNRALFNSGQMDRWIAPGGFLLYSTFVQGEAYPNEHPQDPKHRLLPGELARLFGPDQGYEILHDAEECIEDGRHVNSFLARKLPQP
;
A
#
# COMPACT_ATOMS: atom_id res chain seq x y z
N MET A 1 -49.29 32.69 55.96
CA MET A 1 -48.09 33.53 55.70
C MET A 1 -46.97 32.54 55.50
N SER A 2 -46.64 32.31 54.22
CA SER A 2 -45.86 31.17 53.76
C SER A 2 -44.57 31.72 53.18
N ASP A 3 -43.45 31.37 53.81
CA ASP A 3 -42.13 31.89 53.45
C ASP A 3 -41.60 31.23 52.18
N LEU A 4 -41.23 32.11 51.24
CA LEU A 4 -40.65 31.79 49.94
C LEU A 4 -39.13 31.61 50.11
N VAL A 5 -38.63 30.41 49.81
CA VAL A 5 -37.19 30.12 49.74
C VAL A 5 -36.66 30.58 48.38
N MET A 6 -35.82 31.62 48.39
CA MET A 6 -35.07 32.10 47.21
C MET A 6 -33.83 31.21 46.99
N VAL A 7 -33.83 30.44 45.91
CA VAL A 7 -32.67 29.68 45.41
C VAL A 7 -31.86 30.59 44.47
N THR A 8 -30.66 30.99 44.88
CA THR A 8 -29.71 31.69 44.03
C THR A 8 -28.92 30.69 43.18
N GLN A 9 -29.18 30.65 41.87
CA GLN A 9 -28.37 29.92 40.90
C GLN A 9 -27.04 30.67 40.67
N THR A 10 -25.92 29.96 40.89
CA THR A 10 -24.57 30.44 40.61
C THR A 10 -24.19 29.96 39.21
N THR A 11 -24.09 30.87 38.24
CA THR A 11 -23.62 30.57 36.89
C THR A 11 -22.10 30.46 36.88
N GLN A 12 -21.57 29.24 36.80
CA GLN A 12 -20.16 29.01 36.51
C GLN A 12 -19.89 29.23 35.02
N SER A 13 -19.17 30.32 34.72
CA SER A 13 -18.58 30.59 33.41
C SER A 13 -17.38 29.66 33.21
N SER A 14 -17.49 28.73 32.26
CA SER A 14 -16.39 27.89 31.82
C SER A 14 -15.49 28.70 30.87
N VAL A 15 -14.29 29.01 31.34
CA VAL A 15 -13.23 29.60 30.53
C VAL A 15 -12.59 28.48 29.67
N PRO A 16 -12.44 28.65 28.35
CA PRO A 16 -11.77 27.66 27.52
C PRO A 16 -10.28 27.61 27.86
N VAL A 17 -9.79 26.41 28.19
CA VAL A 17 -8.36 26.14 28.38
C VAL A 17 -7.68 26.20 27.02
N SER A 18 -6.94 27.28 26.77
CA SER A 18 -6.10 27.43 25.58
C SER A 18 -4.87 26.53 25.74
N VAL A 19 -4.80 25.46 24.94
CA VAL A 19 -3.60 24.64 24.81
C VAL A 19 -2.62 25.40 23.89
N PRO A 20 -1.38 25.69 24.34
CA PRO A 20 -0.42 26.40 23.51
C PRO A 20 0.06 25.51 22.36
N THR A 21 -0.30 25.88 21.13
CA THR A 21 0.29 25.31 19.92
C THR A 21 1.75 25.71 19.86
N ILE A 22 2.65 24.77 20.16
CA ILE A 22 4.09 24.94 19.94
C ILE A 22 4.32 24.83 18.43
N ILE A 23 4.32 25.96 17.74
CA ILE A 23 4.75 26.05 16.34
C ILE A 23 6.28 25.98 16.35
N VAL A 24 6.83 24.81 16.07
CA VAL A 24 8.27 24.66 15.83
C VAL A 24 8.58 25.22 14.44
N PRO A 25 9.36 26.31 14.29
CA PRO A 25 9.72 26.84 12.98
C PRO A 25 10.58 25.81 12.23
N ARG A 26 10.11 25.38 11.06
CA ARG A 26 10.82 24.43 10.20
C ARG A 26 12.08 25.07 9.60
N PRO A 27 13.19 24.33 9.47
CA PRO A 27 14.27 24.73 8.57
C PRO A 27 13.73 24.73 7.14
N ALA A 28 14.04 25.79 6.38
CA ALA A 28 13.66 25.89 4.97
C ALA A 28 14.18 24.65 4.23
N LEU A 29 13.25 23.82 3.74
CA LEU A 29 13.53 22.77 2.75
C LEU A 29 13.99 23.50 1.48
N THR A 30 15.30 23.74 1.41
CA THR A 30 15.93 24.20 0.19
C THR A 30 15.75 23.05 -0.79
N VAL A 31 14.89 23.23 -1.79
CA VAL A 31 14.79 22.33 -2.93
C VAL A 31 16.16 22.41 -3.61
N ARG A 32 17.10 21.57 -3.16
CA ARG A 32 18.36 21.38 -3.82
C ARG A 32 18.00 20.84 -5.19
N THR A 33 18.22 21.65 -6.21
CA THR A 33 18.36 21.16 -7.59
C THR A 33 19.52 20.19 -7.56
N MET A 34 19.23 18.91 -7.29
CA MET A 34 20.25 17.87 -7.34
C MET A 34 20.61 17.74 -8.81
N THR A 35 21.81 18.19 -9.18
CA THR A 35 22.42 17.81 -10.44
C THR A 35 22.40 16.28 -10.49
N PRO A 36 21.74 15.68 -11.50
CA PRO A 36 21.51 14.26 -11.48
C PRO A 36 22.85 13.54 -11.54
N ARG A 37 23.09 12.67 -10.56
CA ARG A 37 24.32 11.86 -10.50
C ARG A 37 24.30 10.91 -11.70
N PRO A 38 25.44 10.71 -12.40
CA PRO A 38 25.51 9.72 -13.47
C PRO A 38 25.15 8.34 -12.94
N LEU A 39 24.50 7.53 -13.78
CA LEU A 39 24.18 6.14 -13.42
C LEU A 39 25.46 5.36 -13.12
N ARG A 40 25.48 4.69 -11.97
CA ARG A 40 26.58 3.80 -11.58
C ARG A 40 26.32 2.42 -12.19
N VAL A 41 27.05 2.11 -13.25
CA VAL A 41 27.02 0.77 -13.88
C VAL A 41 28.16 -0.07 -13.28
N THR A 42 27.82 -1.22 -12.70
CA THR A 42 28.80 -2.13 -12.05
C THR A 42 28.48 -3.57 -12.42
N ASN A 43 29.50 -4.42 -12.58
CA ASN A 43 29.24 -5.86 -12.71
C ASN A 43 28.69 -6.44 -11.39
N LEU A 44 28.14 -7.66 -11.45
CA LEU A 44 27.49 -8.28 -10.29
C LEU A 44 28.46 -8.53 -9.12
N SER A 45 29.74 -8.84 -9.38
CA SER A 45 30.73 -9.06 -8.31
C SER A 45 31.02 -7.78 -7.54
N ASP A 46 31.24 -6.68 -8.25
CA ASP A 46 31.51 -5.38 -7.65
C ASP A 46 30.29 -4.87 -6.90
N TYR A 47 29.08 -5.02 -7.47
CA TYR A 47 27.82 -4.70 -6.80
C TYR A 47 27.68 -5.43 -5.45
N LEU A 48 27.91 -6.75 -5.43
CA LEU A 48 27.83 -7.55 -4.21
C LEU A 48 28.97 -7.31 -3.22
N THR A 49 30.09 -6.74 -3.68
CA THR A 49 31.22 -6.36 -2.81
C THR A 49 31.00 -4.98 -2.20
N ASP A 50 30.39 -4.07 -2.96
CA ASP A 50 30.02 -2.72 -2.53
C ASP A 50 28.91 -2.76 -1.47
N ILE A 51 27.98 -3.72 -1.58
CA ILE A 51 26.83 -3.85 -0.69
C ILE A 51 27.16 -4.84 0.42
N GLN A 52 27.02 -4.40 1.67
CA GLN A 52 27.20 -5.31 2.79
C GLN A 52 26.05 -6.35 2.79
N PRO A 53 26.31 -7.64 3.06
CA PRO A 53 25.29 -8.70 2.97
C PRO A 53 24.03 -8.44 3.82
N ASP A 54 24.17 -7.74 4.94
CA ASP A 54 23.08 -7.33 5.83
C ASP A 54 22.19 -6.22 5.25
N GLN A 55 22.66 -5.49 4.23
CA GLN A 55 21.88 -4.46 3.54
C GLN A 55 20.96 -5.04 2.47
N LEU A 56 21.34 -6.16 1.83
CA LEU A 56 20.59 -6.77 0.73
C LEU A 56 19.10 -7.01 1.02
N PRO A 57 18.69 -7.52 2.20
CA PRO A 57 17.26 -7.72 2.52
C PRO A 57 16.41 -6.44 2.48
N THR A 58 17.03 -5.27 2.62
CA THR A 58 16.35 -3.97 2.61
C THR A 58 16.40 -3.27 1.25
N ARG A 59 17.28 -3.71 0.35
CA ARG A 59 17.43 -3.15 -1.00
C ARG A 59 16.16 -3.35 -1.83
N ARG A 60 15.86 -2.37 -2.69
CA ARG A 60 14.82 -2.50 -3.73
C ARG A 60 15.53 -2.90 -5.02
N ILE A 61 15.46 -4.18 -5.37
CA ILE A 61 16.16 -4.73 -6.54
C ILE A 61 15.13 -5.10 -7.60
N LEU A 62 15.13 -4.37 -8.70
CA LEU A 62 14.31 -4.65 -9.87
C LEU A 62 15.11 -5.52 -10.84
N ASP A 63 14.60 -6.70 -11.20
CA ASP A 63 15.22 -7.57 -12.19
C ASP A 63 14.48 -7.46 -13.54
N CYS A 64 15.14 -6.87 -14.53
CA CYS A 64 14.63 -6.70 -15.89
C CYS A 64 14.94 -7.87 -16.83
N ARG A 65 15.74 -8.86 -16.39
CA ARG A 65 16.10 -10.02 -17.22
C ARG A 65 14.86 -10.85 -17.57
N PRO A 66 14.85 -11.61 -18.68
CA PRO A 66 13.73 -12.48 -19.06
C PRO A 66 13.19 -13.36 -17.93
N GLN A 67 11.88 -13.61 -17.93
CA GLN A 67 11.20 -14.39 -16.88
C GLN A 67 11.83 -15.76 -16.65
N ALA A 68 12.27 -16.41 -17.73
CA ALA A 68 12.93 -17.72 -17.66
C ALA A 68 14.25 -17.65 -16.89
N ASP A 69 15.06 -16.59 -17.09
CA ASP A 69 16.32 -16.40 -16.38
C ASP A 69 16.08 -16.12 -14.90
N PHE A 70 15.14 -15.23 -14.58
CA PHE A 70 14.77 -14.95 -13.18
C PHE A 70 14.30 -16.21 -12.45
N VAL A 71 13.43 -17.00 -13.10
CA VAL A 71 12.95 -18.28 -12.54
C VAL A 71 14.08 -19.28 -12.37
N ALA A 72 15.06 -19.31 -13.29
CA ALA A 72 16.21 -20.19 -13.17
C ALA A 72 17.12 -19.77 -12.00
N CYS A 73 17.43 -18.48 -11.87
CA CYS A 73 18.35 -17.94 -10.89
C CYS A 73 18.14 -16.42 -10.71
N HIS A 74 17.91 -15.93 -9.49
CA HIS A 74 17.84 -14.50 -9.18
C HIS A 74 18.44 -14.16 -7.80
N LEU A 75 18.68 -12.88 -7.54
CA LEU A 75 19.07 -12.39 -6.22
C LEU A 75 17.84 -12.25 -5.33
N HIS A 76 17.89 -12.68 -4.08
CA HIS A 76 16.93 -12.28 -3.05
C HIS A 76 17.34 -10.89 -2.52
N PRO A 77 16.43 -9.89 -2.42
CA PRO A 77 14.97 -9.94 -2.57
C PRO A 77 14.44 -9.38 -3.91
N SER A 78 15.10 -9.63 -5.04
CA SER A 78 14.74 -9.00 -6.32
C SER A 78 13.34 -9.36 -6.83
N VAL A 79 12.73 -8.40 -7.54
CA VAL A 79 11.39 -8.52 -8.14
C VAL A 79 11.51 -8.39 -9.65
N ASN A 80 10.95 -9.36 -10.37
CA ASN A 80 11.10 -9.44 -11.82
C ASN A 80 10.03 -8.69 -12.58
N PHE A 81 10.41 -7.64 -13.31
CA PHE A 81 9.63 -7.10 -14.42
C PHE A 81 10.44 -7.37 -15.68
N PRO A 82 10.24 -8.51 -16.35
CA PRO A 82 11.19 -8.89 -17.40
C PRO A 82 11.07 -7.92 -18.62
N GLU A 83 11.67 -8.09 -19.80
CA GLU A 83 11.46 -7.09 -20.90
C GLU A 83 10.33 -7.40 -21.91
N PRO A 84 9.85 -6.42 -22.72
CA PRO A 84 9.99 -4.96 -22.57
C PRO A 84 8.81 -4.41 -21.75
N ARG A 85 9.04 -3.81 -20.56
CA ARG A 85 7.97 -3.78 -19.52
C ARG A 85 7.66 -2.48 -18.81
N PHE A 86 8.32 -1.38 -19.14
CA PHE A 86 7.85 -0.07 -18.68
C PHE A 86 6.96 0.59 -19.73
N ASP A 87 5.83 -0.05 -20.07
CA ASP A 87 4.67 0.75 -20.43
C ASP A 87 4.20 1.47 -19.15
N ASP A 88 3.54 2.63 -19.28
CA ASP A 88 3.12 3.46 -18.12
C ASP A 88 2.20 2.72 -17.12
N ARG A 89 1.93 1.43 -17.33
CA ARG A 89 1.00 0.62 -16.57
C ARG A 89 1.65 -0.04 -15.36
N ARG A 90 2.98 -0.07 -15.17
CA ARG A 90 3.65 -0.77 -14.04
C ARG A 90 4.34 0.08 -12.99
N TYR A 91 4.45 1.41 -13.16
CA TYR A 91 5.09 2.28 -12.15
C TYR A 91 4.46 2.20 -10.76
N TYR A 92 3.19 1.80 -10.67
CA TYR A 92 2.51 1.61 -9.41
C TYR A 92 3.16 0.56 -8.49
N GLN A 93 3.96 -0.35 -9.06
CA GLN A 93 4.69 -1.37 -8.30
C GLN A 93 6.09 -0.92 -7.87
N LEU A 94 6.59 0.21 -8.39
CA LEU A 94 7.90 0.76 -8.05
C LEU A 94 7.87 1.48 -6.70
N PRO A 95 9.03 1.65 -6.05
CA PRO A 95 9.13 2.47 -4.85
C PRO A 95 8.85 3.94 -5.18
N ALA A 96 8.70 4.75 -4.13
CA ALA A 96 8.71 6.19 -4.28
C ALA A 96 10.01 6.66 -4.94
N LYS A 97 9.95 7.74 -5.71
CA LYS A 97 11.07 8.21 -6.54
C LYS A 97 12.36 8.51 -5.77
N HIS A 98 12.26 8.92 -4.52
CA HIS A 98 13.41 9.25 -3.68
C HIS A 98 14.03 8.01 -3.00
N ILE A 99 13.37 6.86 -3.04
CA ILE A 99 13.88 5.62 -2.45
C ILE A 99 14.87 5.00 -3.45
N PRO A 100 16.09 4.64 -3.01
CA PRO A 100 17.08 4.00 -3.87
C PRO A 100 16.56 2.71 -4.52
N LEU A 101 16.78 2.57 -5.82
CA LEU A 101 16.41 1.43 -6.64
C LEU A 101 17.65 0.88 -7.35
N ASP A 102 17.92 -0.41 -7.19
CA ASP A 102 18.92 -1.15 -7.94
C ASP A 102 18.26 -1.91 -9.08
N ILE A 103 18.90 -1.95 -10.25
CA ILE A 103 18.31 -2.56 -11.45
C ILE A 103 19.27 -3.60 -12.03
N LEU A 104 18.83 -4.85 -12.12
CA LEU A 104 19.53 -5.90 -12.86
C LEU A 104 19.02 -5.89 -14.31
N VAL A 105 19.91 -5.69 -15.27
CA VAL A 105 19.57 -5.65 -16.69
C VAL A 105 20.21 -6.82 -17.44
N PRO A 106 19.58 -7.33 -18.52
CA PRO A 106 20.22 -8.37 -19.32
C PRO A 106 21.52 -7.82 -19.95
N HIS A 107 22.56 -8.65 -19.93
CA HIS A 107 23.78 -8.38 -20.69
C HIS A 107 23.56 -8.74 -22.17
N GLU A 108 23.65 -7.77 -23.07
CA GLU A 108 23.52 -8.03 -24.51
C GLU A 108 24.77 -8.73 -25.07
N PRO A 109 24.63 -9.60 -26.10
CA PRO A 109 25.76 -10.20 -26.79
C PRO A 109 26.67 -9.20 -27.51
N SER A 110 26.15 -8.00 -27.81
CA SER A 110 26.91 -6.90 -28.44
C SER A 110 27.97 -6.30 -27.52
N GLY A 111 27.97 -6.63 -26.22
CA GLY A 111 28.90 -6.11 -25.21
C GLY A 111 28.45 -4.80 -24.55
N GLU A 112 27.42 -4.15 -25.08
CA GLU A 112 26.83 -2.94 -24.49
C GLU A 112 25.65 -3.31 -23.58
N PRO A 113 25.59 -2.84 -22.32
CA PRO A 113 24.48 -3.15 -21.44
C PRO A 113 23.16 -2.57 -21.96
N TYR A 114 22.05 -3.32 -21.83
CA TYR A 114 20.72 -2.80 -22.12
C TYR A 114 20.29 -1.83 -21.01
N LEU A 115 20.66 -0.56 -21.14
CA LEU A 115 20.41 0.47 -20.12
C LEU A 115 19.09 1.21 -20.31
N THR A 116 18.31 0.89 -21.34
CA THR A 116 17.11 1.66 -21.73
C THR A 116 16.12 1.83 -20.58
N ASP A 117 15.84 0.76 -19.84
CA ASP A 117 14.91 0.78 -18.71
C ASP A 117 15.45 1.61 -17.54
N ALA A 118 16.74 1.46 -17.20
CA ALA A 118 17.38 2.21 -16.14
C ALA A 118 17.47 3.70 -16.45
N HIS A 119 17.85 4.05 -17.68
CA HIS A 119 17.85 5.43 -18.17
C HIS A 119 16.45 6.04 -18.13
N MET A 120 15.43 5.32 -18.60
CA MET A 120 14.05 5.82 -18.61
C MET A 120 13.52 6.07 -17.18
N LEU A 121 13.78 5.17 -16.22
CA LEU A 121 13.40 5.39 -14.83
C LEU A 121 14.14 6.59 -14.21
N TRP A 122 15.43 6.73 -14.49
CA TRP A 122 16.24 7.86 -14.05
C TRP A 122 15.75 9.19 -14.64
N GLU A 123 15.45 9.24 -15.94
CA GLU A 123 14.89 10.42 -16.61
C GLU A 123 13.51 10.82 -16.05
N LYS A 124 12.70 9.84 -15.66
CA LYS A 124 11.42 10.08 -14.99
C LYS A 124 11.58 10.44 -13.51
N GLY A 125 12.80 10.49 -12.98
CA GLY A 125 13.15 11.00 -11.66
C GLY A 125 13.22 9.96 -10.54
N TRP A 126 13.26 8.67 -10.85
CA TRP A 126 13.57 7.66 -9.83
C TRP A 126 15.06 7.69 -9.46
N THR A 127 15.33 7.45 -8.18
CA THR A 127 16.69 7.35 -7.64
C THR A 127 17.27 5.98 -7.97
N VAL A 128 17.82 5.84 -9.17
CA VAL A 128 18.54 4.63 -9.59
C VAL A 128 19.96 4.68 -9.03
N GLU A 129 20.27 3.80 -8.07
CA GLU A 129 21.57 3.80 -7.39
C GLU A 129 22.59 2.94 -8.12
N HIS A 130 22.20 1.73 -8.53
CA HIS A 130 23.03 0.80 -9.28
C HIS A 130 22.30 0.26 -10.51
N VAL A 131 23.04 0.13 -11.62
CA VAL A 131 22.63 -0.68 -12.77
C VAL A 131 23.62 -1.80 -12.93
N VAL A 132 23.13 -3.04 -12.88
CA VAL A 132 23.96 -4.24 -12.84
C VAL A 132 23.65 -5.08 -14.08
N PRO A 133 24.50 -5.05 -15.12
CA PRO A 133 24.37 -5.95 -16.25
C PRO A 133 24.68 -7.37 -15.79
N VAL A 134 23.77 -8.30 -16.06
CA VAL A 134 23.92 -9.69 -15.65
C VAL A 134 23.66 -10.61 -16.84
N GLN A 135 24.58 -11.54 -17.06
CA GLN A 135 24.41 -12.54 -18.12
C GLN A 135 23.22 -13.45 -17.81
N GLY A 136 22.30 -13.55 -18.77
CA GLY A 136 21.21 -14.50 -18.74
C GLY A 136 21.72 -15.94 -18.92
N SER A 137 20.98 -16.90 -18.38
CA SER A 137 21.27 -18.33 -18.54
C SER A 137 20.89 -18.89 -19.92
N TYR A 138 20.43 -18.04 -20.84
CA TYR A 138 19.87 -18.42 -22.14
C TYR A 138 20.83 -19.15 -23.09
N LEU A 139 22.13 -19.19 -22.81
CA LEU A 139 23.08 -20.01 -23.56
C LEU A 139 23.21 -21.42 -22.96
N ALA A 140 22.10 -22.16 -22.99
CA ALA A 140 21.95 -23.57 -22.63
C ALA A 140 22.43 -23.97 -21.21
N PRO A 141 21.70 -24.83 -20.48
CA PRO A 141 22.31 -25.50 -19.34
C PRO A 141 23.53 -26.26 -19.88
N PRO A 142 24.77 -26.02 -19.39
CA PRO A 142 25.82 -26.97 -19.68
C PRO A 142 25.31 -28.34 -19.22
N ALA A 143 25.52 -29.38 -20.02
CA ALA A 143 25.14 -30.77 -19.70
C ALA A 143 25.87 -31.33 -18.45
N SER A 144 26.48 -30.46 -17.65
CA SER A 144 27.34 -30.70 -16.51
C SER A 144 27.23 -29.48 -15.57
N PRO A 145 27.37 -29.63 -14.24
CA PRO A 145 27.37 -28.52 -13.28
C PRO A 145 28.67 -27.69 -13.39
N ALA A 146 28.94 -27.14 -14.58
CA ALA A 146 30.03 -26.21 -14.77
C ALA A 146 29.68 -24.88 -14.06
N PRO A 147 30.64 -24.25 -13.37
CA PRO A 147 30.43 -22.97 -12.72
C PRO A 147 29.95 -21.94 -13.74
N LEU A 148 28.95 -21.13 -13.36
CA LEU A 148 28.49 -20.01 -14.18
C LEU A 148 29.71 -19.14 -14.55
N PRO A 149 29.81 -18.67 -15.80
CA PRO A 149 30.98 -17.93 -16.27
C PRO A 149 31.16 -16.54 -15.61
N ASP A 150 30.17 -16.06 -14.84
CA ASP A 150 30.25 -14.80 -14.11
C ASP A 150 30.62 -15.05 -12.64
N ALA A 151 31.78 -14.53 -12.23
CA ALA A 151 32.24 -14.54 -10.83
C ALA A 151 31.20 -13.98 -9.85
N GLY A 152 30.27 -13.12 -10.34
CA GLY A 152 29.24 -12.50 -9.53
C GLY A 152 28.21 -13.48 -8.98
N TRP A 153 27.72 -14.43 -9.78
CA TRP A 153 26.78 -15.44 -9.30
C TRP A 153 27.44 -16.41 -8.31
N GLY A 154 28.71 -16.74 -8.52
CA GLY A 154 29.48 -17.52 -7.55
C GLY A 154 29.65 -16.81 -6.21
N LEU A 155 29.79 -15.48 -6.21
CA LEU A 155 29.78 -14.68 -4.99
C LEU A 155 28.38 -14.63 -4.35
N ALA A 156 27.32 -14.42 -5.13
CA ALA A 156 25.94 -14.42 -4.65
C ALA A 156 25.59 -15.75 -3.94
N ASP A 157 26.02 -16.88 -4.51
CA ASP A 157 25.83 -18.20 -3.90
C ASP A 157 26.60 -18.33 -2.56
N ARG A 158 27.86 -17.86 -2.50
CA ARG A 158 28.64 -17.85 -1.24
C ARG A 158 28.04 -16.96 -0.16
N LEU A 159 27.38 -15.87 -0.57
CA LEU A 159 26.68 -14.96 0.33
C LEU A 159 25.28 -15.48 0.73
N GLY A 160 24.79 -16.57 0.11
CA GLY A 160 23.49 -17.13 0.41
C GLY A 160 22.32 -16.27 -0.08
N VAL A 161 22.53 -15.40 -1.07
CA VAL A 161 21.51 -14.47 -1.58
C VAL A 161 20.96 -14.88 -2.94
N THR A 162 21.33 -16.06 -3.46
CA THR A 162 20.78 -16.59 -4.71
C THR A 162 19.55 -17.46 -4.46
N VAL A 163 18.54 -17.31 -5.30
CA VAL A 163 17.35 -18.17 -5.40
C VAL A 163 17.42 -18.95 -6.71
N ARG A 164 17.37 -20.29 -6.67
CA ARG A 164 17.43 -21.16 -7.87
C ARG A 164 16.29 -22.18 -7.94
N LYS A 165 15.78 -22.45 -9.15
CA LYS A 165 14.81 -23.52 -9.37
C LYS A 165 15.43 -24.89 -9.06
N GLY A 166 14.74 -25.70 -8.24
CA GLY A 166 15.14 -27.09 -7.92
C GLY A 166 15.96 -27.28 -6.64
N LEU A 167 16.51 -26.22 -6.04
CA LEU A 167 17.15 -26.32 -4.72
C LEU A 167 16.14 -26.37 -3.56
N TYR A 168 14.88 -26.02 -3.81
CA TYR A 168 13.80 -26.02 -2.82
C TYR A 168 13.16 -27.40 -2.56
N GLY A 169 13.73 -28.48 -3.11
CA GLY A 169 13.30 -29.86 -2.82
C GLY A 169 13.75 -30.38 -1.45
N GLY A 170 14.66 -29.68 -0.77
CA GLY A 170 15.13 -30.00 0.58
C GLY A 170 14.42 -29.14 1.64
N SER A 171 13.77 -29.81 2.59
CA SER A 171 12.95 -29.31 3.69
C SER A 171 13.58 -28.23 4.60
N GLY A 172 13.70 -26.98 4.15
CA GLY A 172 14.17 -25.92 5.06
C GLY A 172 14.18 -24.48 4.55
N HIS A 173 14.16 -24.24 3.24
CA HIS A 173 14.09 -22.85 2.76
C HIS A 173 12.63 -22.37 2.69
N PRO A 174 12.33 -21.16 3.22
CA PRO A 174 11.00 -20.58 3.11
C PRO A 174 10.59 -20.49 1.65
N ALA A 175 9.32 -20.78 1.36
CA ALA A 175 8.71 -20.47 0.07
C ALA A 175 9.09 -19.04 -0.32
N PRO A 176 9.38 -18.76 -1.60
CA PRO A 176 9.83 -17.43 -2.03
C PRO A 176 8.86 -16.40 -1.50
N THR A 177 9.31 -15.61 -0.52
CA THR A 177 8.55 -14.50 0.01
C THR A 177 8.31 -13.57 -1.16
N HIS A 178 7.05 -13.32 -1.50
CA HIS A 178 6.72 -12.41 -2.59
C HIS A 178 7.16 -11.00 -2.16
N HIS A 179 8.35 -10.59 -2.62
CA HIS A 179 8.85 -9.25 -2.37
C HIS A 179 8.07 -8.25 -3.21
N VAL A 180 7.90 -7.07 -2.65
CA VAL A 180 7.33 -5.91 -3.33
C VAL A 180 8.39 -4.83 -3.39
N LEU A 181 8.47 -4.10 -4.50
CA LEU A 181 9.36 -2.95 -4.59
C LEU A 181 8.76 -1.69 -3.96
N PHE A 182 7.46 -1.70 -3.72
CA PHE A 182 6.74 -0.57 -3.17
C PHE A 182 6.50 -0.72 -1.67
N ASP A 183 6.37 0.41 -0.99
CA ASP A 183 5.88 0.47 0.38
C ASP A 183 4.39 0.86 0.38
N PRO A 184 3.56 0.33 1.30
CA PRO A 184 2.22 0.86 1.52
C PRO A 184 2.33 2.29 2.08
N CYS A 185 1.19 2.96 2.24
CA CYS A 185 1.16 4.28 2.84
C CYS A 185 1.74 4.25 4.28
N PRO A 186 2.55 5.26 4.66
CA PRO A 186 3.21 5.30 5.97
C PRO A 186 2.27 5.17 7.19
N PRO A 187 1.06 5.76 7.20
CA PRO A 187 0.15 5.60 8.33
C PRO A 187 -0.31 4.15 8.53
N LEU A 188 -0.48 3.40 7.44
CA LEU A 188 -0.88 1.99 7.54
C LEU A 188 0.24 1.14 8.15
N THR A 189 1.48 1.27 7.69
CA THR A 189 2.62 0.55 8.28
C THR A 189 2.88 0.93 9.73
N THR A 190 2.76 2.21 10.05
CA THR A 190 2.99 2.73 11.40
C THR A 190 1.99 2.16 12.40
N HIS A 191 0.73 2.01 12.01
CA HIS A 191 -0.34 1.67 12.95
C HIS A 191 -0.85 0.24 12.88
N ILE A 192 -0.56 -0.53 11.82
CA ILE A 192 -1.21 -1.83 11.65
C ILE A 192 -0.98 -2.79 12.81
N THR A 193 0.24 -2.87 13.36
CA THR A 193 0.52 -3.75 14.50
C THR A 193 -0.28 -3.36 15.74
N THR A 194 -0.47 -2.05 15.98
CA THR A 194 -1.29 -1.55 17.09
C THR A 194 -2.77 -1.87 16.88
N ILE A 195 -3.29 -1.66 15.66
CA ILE A 195 -4.65 -2.04 15.28
C ILE A 195 -4.85 -3.54 15.49
N GLU A 196 -3.90 -4.34 15.03
CA GLU A 196 -3.93 -5.78 15.14
C GLU A 196 -3.88 -6.28 16.59
N GLN A 197 -3.21 -5.59 17.50
CA GLN A 197 -3.18 -5.95 18.92
C GLN A 197 -4.48 -5.54 19.65
N ALA A 198 -5.10 -4.44 19.24
CA ALA A 198 -6.31 -3.91 19.86
C ALA A 198 -7.59 -4.60 19.39
N LEU A 199 -7.59 -5.22 18.20
CA LEU A 199 -8.72 -5.99 17.69
C LEU A 199 -8.85 -7.34 18.42
N PRO A 200 -10.06 -7.70 18.88
CA PRO A 200 -10.29 -9.02 19.47
C PRO A 200 -9.97 -10.14 18.48
N ALA A 201 -9.72 -11.35 19.00
CA ALA A 201 -9.59 -12.53 18.17
C ALA A 201 -10.91 -12.74 17.41
N PRO A 202 -10.89 -12.74 16.06
CA PRO A 202 -12.10 -12.91 15.28
C PRO A 202 -12.57 -14.37 15.36
N PRO A 203 -13.89 -14.63 15.47
CA PRO A 203 -14.43 -15.99 15.58
C PRO A 203 -14.12 -16.85 14.35
N ASN A 204 -13.95 -16.21 13.18
CA ASN A 204 -13.69 -16.88 11.91
C ASN A 204 -12.18 -17.02 11.61
N GLY A 205 -11.30 -16.57 12.50
CA GLY A 205 -9.85 -16.65 12.32
C GLY A 205 -9.24 -15.65 11.32
N PHE A 206 -10.01 -14.67 10.84
CA PHE A 206 -9.52 -13.62 9.93
C PHE A 206 -10.12 -12.25 10.25
N ARG A 207 -9.45 -11.19 9.81
CA ARG A 207 -9.89 -9.79 9.92
C ARG A 207 -10.38 -9.26 8.59
N THR A 208 -11.23 -8.24 8.61
CA THR A 208 -11.79 -7.64 7.39
C THR A 208 -11.38 -6.18 7.22
N VAL A 209 -11.06 -5.79 5.99
CA VAL A 209 -10.72 -4.41 5.61
C VAL A 209 -11.53 -3.93 4.40
N LEU A 210 -11.99 -2.69 4.45
CA LEU A 210 -12.57 -1.96 3.31
C LEU A 210 -11.63 -0.84 2.89
N ASP A 211 -11.17 -0.84 1.64
CA ASP A 211 -10.25 0.17 1.08
C ASP A 211 -11.00 1.05 0.06
N LEU A 212 -11.22 2.31 0.43
CA LEU A 212 -11.99 3.30 -0.30
C LEU A 212 -11.09 4.09 -1.25
N GLY A 213 -11.35 3.97 -2.56
CA GLY A 213 -10.46 4.55 -3.57
C GLY A 213 -9.13 3.82 -3.61
N CYS A 214 -9.18 2.48 -3.64
CA CYS A 214 -8.01 1.61 -3.47
C CYS A 214 -6.93 1.78 -4.55
N GLY A 215 -7.24 2.49 -5.64
CA GLY A 215 -6.31 2.77 -6.72
C GLY A 215 -5.78 1.49 -7.33
N SER A 216 -4.45 1.33 -7.31
CA SER A 216 -3.79 0.11 -7.79
C SER A 216 -3.65 -0.98 -6.74
N GLY A 217 -4.35 -0.89 -5.61
CA GLY A 217 -4.42 -1.92 -4.57
C GLY A 217 -3.12 -2.19 -3.82
N ARG A 218 -2.20 -1.22 -3.71
CA ARG A 218 -0.91 -1.38 -3.03
C ARG A 218 -1.10 -1.73 -1.56
N ASP A 219 -1.84 -0.87 -0.85
CA ASP A 219 -2.13 -1.00 0.58
C ASP A 219 -2.90 -2.29 0.86
N LEU A 220 -3.94 -2.56 0.07
CA LEU A 220 -4.77 -3.75 0.18
C LEU A 220 -3.98 -5.04 -0.04
N ALA A 221 -3.18 -5.13 -1.12
CA ALA A 221 -2.36 -6.30 -1.41
C ALA A 221 -1.26 -6.52 -0.35
N TRP A 222 -0.64 -5.43 0.12
CA TRP A 222 0.34 -5.49 1.21
C TRP A 222 -0.31 -6.01 2.50
N LEU A 223 -1.47 -5.48 2.88
CA LEU A 223 -2.14 -5.86 4.11
C LEU A 223 -2.58 -7.34 4.08
N CYS A 224 -3.23 -7.77 3.00
CA CYS A 224 -3.65 -9.16 2.85
C CYS A 224 -2.48 -10.15 2.77
N SER A 225 -1.32 -9.75 2.22
CA SER A 225 -0.13 -10.63 2.19
C SER A 225 0.67 -10.65 3.50
N ARG A 226 0.37 -9.78 4.48
CA ARG A 226 1.17 -9.59 5.70
C ARG A 226 1.39 -10.89 6.49
N HIS A 227 0.33 -11.68 6.70
CA HIS A 227 0.41 -12.97 7.43
C HIS A 227 1.37 -13.98 6.79
N GLN A 228 1.55 -13.93 5.45
CA GLN A 228 2.48 -14.80 4.74
C GLN A 228 3.92 -14.30 4.86
N ARG A 229 4.11 -12.97 4.89
CA ARG A 229 5.42 -12.31 4.94
C ARG A 229 6.04 -12.28 6.33
N GLU A 230 5.21 -12.24 7.37
CA GLU A 230 5.63 -12.17 8.77
C GLU A 230 5.45 -13.50 9.51
N ALA A 231 5.16 -14.58 8.79
CA ALA A 231 5.13 -15.91 9.37
C ALA A 231 6.52 -16.27 9.93
N PRO A 232 6.63 -16.69 11.21
CA PRO A 232 7.91 -17.07 11.78
C PRO A 232 8.54 -18.22 10.99
N LEU A 233 9.79 -18.04 10.55
CA LEU A 233 10.54 -19.05 9.79
C LEU A 233 10.71 -20.39 10.54
N HIS A 234 10.58 -20.38 11.87
CA HIS A 234 10.81 -21.55 12.73
C HIS A 234 9.77 -21.71 13.85
N GLY A 235 8.54 -21.20 13.67
CA GLY A 235 7.43 -21.41 14.62
C GLY A 235 7.54 -20.69 15.97
N ALA A 236 8.60 -19.91 16.21
CA ALA A 236 8.73 -19.05 17.38
C ALA A 236 8.08 -17.68 17.09
N GLY A 237 6.83 -17.52 17.51
CA GLY A 237 6.07 -16.27 17.40
C GLY A 237 4.62 -16.49 17.02
N THR A 238 3.76 -15.51 17.27
CA THR A 238 2.37 -15.52 16.81
C THR A 238 2.32 -15.00 15.37
N THR A 239 1.99 -15.85 14.41
CA THR A 239 1.71 -15.41 13.04
C THR A 239 0.54 -14.43 13.05
N PRO A 240 0.65 -13.26 12.39
CA PRO A 240 -0.49 -12.36 12.24
C PRO A 240 -1.68 -13.09 11.60
N LEU A 241 -2.90 -12.79 12.06
CA LEU A 241 -4.09 -13.33 11.43
C LEU A 241 -4.24 -12.79 10.00
N PRO A 242 -4.77 -13.60 9.06
CA PRO A 242 -5.00 -13.14 7.69
C PRO A 242 -6.04 -12.02 7.63
N TRP A 243 -5.86 -11.14 6.65
CA TRP A 243 -6.80 -10.07 6.31
C TRP A 243 -7.56 -10.40 5.03
N TYR A 244 -8.87 -10.25 5.06
CA TYR A 244 -9.75 -10.30 3.90
C TYR A 244 -10.19 -8.89 3.53
N GLY A 245 -9.96 -8.52 2.28
CA GLY A 245 -10.08 -7.15 1.82
C GLY A 245 -11.15 -6.94 0.77
N MET A 246 -11.80 -5.78 0.80
CA MET A 246 -12.61 -5.25 -0.29
C MET A 246 -12.04 -3.92 -0.76
N GLY A 247 -11.60 -3.84 -2.01
CA GLY A 247 -11.14 -2.60 -2.62
C GLY A 247 -12.20 -2.00 -3.55
N ILE A 248 -12.49 -0.72 -3.40
CA ILE A 248 -13.43 0.00 -4.25
C ILE A 248 -12.70 1.09 -5.00
N ASP A 249 -12.88 1.17 -6.32
CA ASP A 249 -12.42 2.31 -7.11
C ASP A 249 -13.36 2.57 -8.31
N SER A 250 -13.37 3.81 -8.78
CA SER A 250 -14.17 4.22 -9.94
C SER A 250 -13.40 4.14 -11.26
N VAL A 251 -12.08 4.01 -11.19
CA VAL A 251 -11.12 3.99 -12.29
C VAL A 251 -10.78 2.54 -12.63
N ARG A 252 -11.32 2.06 -13.76
CA ARG A 252 -11.12 0.68 -14.24
C ARG A 252 -9.66 0.30 -14.40
N GLY A 253 -8.83 1.20 -14.92
CA GLY A 253 -7.40 0.98 -15.07
C GLY A 253 -6.68 0.74 -13.73
N ALA A 254 -7.17 1.35 -12.65
CA ALA A 254 -6.64 1.18 -11.31
C ALA A 254 -6.97 -0.22 -10.77
N LEU A 255 -8.23 -0.66 -10.88
CA LEU A 255 -8.66 -2.00 -10.49
C LEU A 255 -7.97 -3.12 -11.29
N ARG A 256 -7.73 -2.90 -12.60
CA ARG A 256 -6.93 -3.84 -13.40
C ARG A 256 -5.52 -4.01 -12.84
N ARG A 257 -4.86 -2.91 -12.46
CA ARG A 257 -3.52 -2.92 -11.83
C ARG A 257 -3.55 -3.58 -10.45
N ALA A 258 -4.59 -3.30 -9.65
CA ALA A 258 -4.82 -3.94 -8.37
C ALA A 258 -4.95 -5.46 -8.50
N ARG A 259 -5.74 -5.95 -9.44
CA ARG A 259 -5.90 -7.39 -9.70
C ARG A 259 -4.57 -8.07 -10.02
N VAL A 260 -3.78 -7.46 -10.92
CA VAL A 260 -2.44 -7.99 -11.26
C VAL A 260 -1.56 -8.06 -10.01
N LEU A 261 -1.58 -7.02 -9.17
CA LEU A 261 -0.79 -6.99 -7.94
C LEU A 261 -1.22 -8.07 -6.94
N ILE A 262 -2.52 -8.17 -6.69
CA ILE A 262 -3.13 -9.17 -5.80
C ILE A 262 -2.79 -10.59 -6.26
N GLN A 263 -2.82 -10.85 -7.56
CA GLN A 263 -2.41 -12.13 -8.15
C GLN A 263 -0.92 -12.40 -7.93
N GLN A 264 -0.06 -11.40 -8.18
CA GLN A 264 1.39 -11.51 -7.96
C GLN A 264 1.77 -11.73 -6.49
N GLN A 265 0.95 -11.24 -5.56
CA GLN A 265 1.12 -11.43 -4.12
C GLN A 265 0.42 -12.69 -3.59
N ASN A 266 -0.18 -13.52 -4.46
CA ASN A 266 -0.88 -14.75 -4.09
C ASN A 266 -1.97 -14.56 -3.02
N VAL A 267 -2.73 -13.46 -3.10
CA VAL A 267 -3.83 -13.12 -2.17
C VAL A 267 -5.17 -12.93 -2.89
N SER A 268 -5.32 -13.47 -4.10
CA SER A 268 -6.55 -13.39 -4.90
C SER A 268 -7.79 -13.98 -4.20
N SER A 269 -7.61 -15.00 -3.35
CA SER A 269 -8.68 -15.61 -2.57
C SER A 269 -9.08 -14.80 -1.33
N GLN A 270 -8.33 -13.75 -1.00
CA GLN A 270 -8.55 -12.90 0.17
C GLN A 270 -9.09 -11.52 -0.20
N VAL A 271 -9.01 -11.12 -1.47
CA VAL A 271 -9.33 -9.76 -1.90
C VAL A 271 -10.43 -9.74 -2.96
N GLY A 272 -11.50 -9.01 -2.65
CA GLY A 272 -12.52 -8.60 -3.61
C GLY A 272 -12.26 -7.20 -4.15
N LEU A 273 -12.49 -6.99 -5.44
CA LEU A 273 -12.42 -5.68 -6.07
C LEU A 273 -13.77 -5.30 -6.64
N CYS A 274 -14.17 -4.05 -6.45
CA CYS A 274 -15.46 -3.54 -6.87
C CYS A 274 -15.29 -2.27 -7.71
N HIS A 275 -15.89 -2.28 -8.91
CA HIS A 275 -15.92 -1.12 -9.80
C HIS A 275 -17.18 -0.30 -9.54
N GLY A 276 -17.00 0.84 -8.89
CA GLY A 276 -18.12 1.71 -8.56
C GLY A 276 -17.68 3.10 -8.15
N LYS A 277 -18.65 3.96 -7.90
CA LYS A 277 -18.40 5.35 -7.55
C LYS A 277 -19.32 5.78 -6.43
N PHE A 278 -18.76 6.53 -5.49
CA PHE A 278 -19.54 7.25 -4.49
C PHE A 278 -20.06 8.56 -5.08
N HIS A 279 -21.37 8.77 -4.97
CA HIS A 279 -22.02 10.00 -5.41
C HIS A 279 -22.01 11.07 -4.31
N TYR A 280 -22.53 12.25 -4.63
CA TYR A 280 -22.57 13.42 -3.74
C TYR A 280 -23.59 13.29 -2.60
N ASP A 281 -24.48 12.30 -2.69
CA ASP A 281 -25.43 11.89 -1.64
C ASP A 281 -24.83 10.83 -0.70
N GLY A 282 -23.58 10.44 -0.94
CA GLY A 282 -22.85 9.43 -0.17
C GLY A 282 -23.17 8.01 -0.63
N GLN A 283 -24.13 7.81 -1.53
CA GLN A 283 -24.51 6.47 -1.99
C GLN A 283 -23.47 5.89 -2.94
N PHE A 284 -23.31 4.57 -2.87
CA PHE A 284 -22.42 3.81 -3.73
C PHE A 284 -23.18 3.27 -4.94
N TYR A 285 -22.64 3.48 -6.13
CA TYR A 285 -23.22 2.97 -7.37
C TYR A 285 -22.22 2.04 -8.05
N LEU A 286 -22.67 0.83 -8.37
CA LEU A 286 -21.91 -0.08 -9.22
C LEU A 286 -21.86 0.48 -10.64
N LYS A 287 -20.70 0.36 -11.29
CA LYS A 287 -20.60 0.57 -12.73
C LYS A 287 -20.94 -0.74 -13.44
N SER A 288 -21.70 -0.64 -14.52
CA SER A 288 -22.25 -1.76 -15.30
C SER A 288 -21.23 -2.88 -15.57
N PRO A 289 -21.59 -4.17 -15.37
CA PRO A 289 -20.78 -5.31 -15.81
C PRO A 289 -20.57 -5.35 -17.33
N GLN A 290 -21.46 -4.75 -18.13
CA GLN A 290 -21.33 -4.69 -19.59
C GLN A 290 -20.12 -3.84 -20.01
N ASP A 291 -19.64 -2.97 -19.12
CA ASP A 291 -18.40 -2.23 -19.33
C ASP A 291 -17.16 -3.03 -18.88
N ASP A 292 -17.30 -4.19 -18.20
CA ASP A 292 -16.16 -5.00 -17.74
C ASP A 292 -16.46 -6.51 -17.53
N PRO A 293 -16.07 -7.42 -18.45
CA PRO A 293 -16.25 -8.87 -18.31
C PRO A 293 -15.36 -9.51 -17.23
N LEU A 294 -14.61 -8.74 -16.44
CA LEU A 294 -13.66 -9.22 -15.44
C LEU A 294 -14.24 -9.36 -14.02
N PHE A 295 -15.58 -9.37 -13.88
CA PHE A 295 -16.30 -9.37 -12.61
C PHE A 295 -16.66 -10.77 -12.06
N GLU A 296 -15.89 -11.80 -12.40
CA GLU A 296 -16.14 -13.16 -11.91
C GLU A 296 -15.16 -13.53 -10.79
N ASN A 297 -15.55 -13.29 -9.54
CA ASN A 297 -15.13 -14.17 -8.44
C ASN A 297 -16.23 -14.25 -7.36
N PRO A 298 -17.20 -15.18 -7.50
CA PRO A 298 -18.35 -15.30 -6.61
C PRO A 298 -18.05 -15.91 -5.23
N ASP A 299 -16.83 -16.38 -4.97
CA ASP A 299 -16.53 -17.25 -3.81
C ASP A 299 -15.86 -16.53 -2.61
N LEU A 300 -15.81 -15.21 -2.59
CA LEU A 300 -15.31 -14.50 -1.40
C LEU A 300 -16.35 -14.55 -0.26
N PRO A 301 -15.95 -14.84 1.00
CA PRO A 301 -16.83 -14.75 2.18
C PRO A 301 -17.40 -13.34 2.44
N LEU A 302 -16.91 -12.34 1.69
CA LEU A 302 -17.34 -10.93 1.71
C LEU A 302 -18.58 -10.65 0.82
N THR A 303 -19.22 -11.69 0.25
CA THR A 303 -20.40 -11.63 -0.64
C THR A 303 -21.71 -11.16 0.03
N GLN A 304 -21.65 -10.39 1.11
CA GLN A 304 -22.77 -9.54 1.52
C GLN A 304 -22.78 -8.16 0.84
N VAL A 305 -21.99 -7.94 -0.21
CA VAL A 305 -22.43 -7.05 -1.30
C VAL A 305 -23.48 -7.82 -2.09
N ARG A 306 -24.67 -7.98 -1.51
CA ARG A 306 -25.84 -8.35 -2.28
C ARG A 306 -26.19 -7.13 -3.12
N ALA A 307 -25.76 -7.11 -4.38
CA ALA A 307 -26.72 -6.72 -5.40
C ALA A 307 -27.93 -7.63 -5.16
N THR A 308 -28.95 -7.13 -4.47
CA THR A 308 -30.22 -7.82 -4.43
C THR A 308 -30.63 -7.92 -5.90
N ASP A 309 -30.49 -9.11 -6.46
CA ASP A 309 -30.84 -9.49 -7.83
C ASP A 309 -29.68 -9.48 -8.87
N PRO A 310 -29.25 -10.65 -9.39
CA PRO A 310 -28.35 -10.75 -10.54
C PRO A 310 -28.98 -10.25 -11.87
N LEU A 311 -30.24 -9.80 -11.83
CA LEU A 311 -30.90 -9.09 -12.93
C LEU A 311 -30.98 -7.57 -12.71
N LEU A 312 -30.22 -6.99 -11.77
CA LEU A 312 -30.15 -5.53 -11.70
C LEU A 312 -29.59 -5.00 -13.03
N PRO A 313 -30.39 -4.21 -13.77
CA PRO A 313 -29.93 -3.62 -15.01
C PRO A 313 -28.71 -2.77 -14.67
N SER A 314 -27.73 -2.80 -15.57
CA SER A 314 -26.72 -1.77 -15.66
C SER A 314 -27.40 -0.39 -15.68
N GLY A 315 -27.49 0.28 -14.52
CA GLY A 315 -28.18 1.55 -14.41
C GLY A 315 -28.62 1.95 -12.99
N GLU A 316 -28.15 3.14 -12.58
CA GLU A 316 -28.82 4.15 -11.73
C GLU A 316 -29.34 3.81 -10.32
N ALA A 317 -29.32 2.56 -9.83
CA ALA A 317 -29.72 2.25 -8.46
C ALA A 317 -28.53 2.15 -7.50
N PRO A 318 -28.60 2.74 -6.28
CA PRO A 318 -27.53 2.64 -5.30
C PRO A 318 -27.46 1.20 -4.74
N VAL A 319 -26.24 0.72 -4.52
CA VAL A 319 -25.96 -0.58 -3.90
C VAL A 319 -25.57 -0.37 -2.45
N SER A 320 -26.25 -1.08 -1.55
CA SER A 320 -25.95 -1.03 -0.12
C SER A 320 -24.88 -2.05 0.25
N ILE A 321 -23.76 -1.57 0.78
CA ILE A 321 -22.79 -2.41 1.48
C ILE A 321 -23.26 -2.51 2.93
N THR A 322 -23.72 -3.70 3.34
CA THR A 322 -24.27 -3.94 4.69
C THR A 322 -23.26 -4.56 5.65
N ALA A 323 -22.11 -5.01 5.15
CA ALA A 323 -21.05 -5.59 5.97
C ALA A 323 -20.36 -4.52 6.84
N GLN A 324 -19.88 -4.96 8.01
CA GLN A 324 -19.00 -4.18 8.87
C GLN A 324 -17.58 -4.74 8.80
N PHE A 325 -16.60 -3.84 8.91
CA PHE A 325 -15.18 -4.12 8.73
C PHE A 325 -14.42 -3.83 10.01
N ASN A 326 -13.38 -4.63 10.28
CA ASN A 326 -12.47 -4.35 11.39
C ASN A 326 -11.62 -3.10 11.13
N LEU A 327 -11.36 -2.81 9.85
CA LEU A 327 -10.64 -1.63 9.40
C LEU A 327 -11.32 -1.04 8.16
N VAL A 328 -11.57 0.26 8.16
CA VAL A 328 -11.89 1.02 6.95
C VAL A 328 -10.73 1.96 6.66
N VAL A 329 -10.23 1.91 5.44
CA VAL A 329 -9.07 2.68 4.97
C VAL A 329 -9.49 3.64 3.86
N GLY A 330 -8.98 4.87 3.89
CA GLY A 330 -9.04 5.78 2.74
C GLY A 330 -7.73 6.54 2.56
N ILE A 331 -6.98 6.23 1.50
CA ILE A 331 -5.67 6.85 1.22
C ILE A 331 -5.77 7.67 -0.06
N ARG A 332 -5.43 8.96 0.04
CA ARG A 332 -5.51 9.95 -1.09
C ARG A 332 -6.88 9.96 -1.78
N PHE A 333 -7.90 9.58 -1.02
CA PHE A 333 -9.29 9.56 -1.43
C PHE A 333 -10.05 10.53 -0.53
N LEU A 334 -11.07 11.20 -1.07
CA LEU A 334 -11.98 12.03 -0.30
C LEU A 334 -13.34 12.09 -0.98
N ASN A 335 -14.36 11.62 -0.28
CA ASN A 335 -15.76 11.91 -0.58
C ASN A 335 -16.49 12.20 0.73
N ARG A 336 -16.72 13.49 1.01
CA ARG A 336 -17.37 13.97 2.23
C ARG A 336 -18.80 13.50 2.41
N ALA A 337 -19.49 13.16 1.34
CA ALA A 337 -20.86 12.68 1.43
C ALA A 337 -20.93 11.30 2.12
N LEU A 338 -19.84 10.52 2.11
CA LEU A 338 -19.75 9.27 2.88
C LEU A 338 -19.74 9.51 4.39
N PHE A 339 -19.14 10.63 4.81
CA PHE A 339 -19.13 11.03 6.22
C PHE A 339 -20.51 11.53 6.62
N ASN A 340 -21.07 12.47 5.84
CA ASN A 340 -22.34 13.13 6.14
C ASN A 340 -23.56 12.19 6.09
N SER A 341 -23.52 11.14 5.26
CA SER A 341 -24.59 10.15 5.17
C SER A 341 -24.56 9.07 6.26
N GLY A 342 -23.55 9.11 7.15
CA GLY A 342 -23.32 8.08 8.17
C GLY A 342 -22.99 6.70 7.59
N GLN A 343 -22.65 6.61 6.29
CA GLN A 343 -22.26 5.32 5.69
C GLN A 343 -20.91 4.84 6.20
N MET A 344 -19.94 5.76 6.31
CA MET A 344 -18.62 5.44 6.84
C MET A 344 -18.72 4.82 8.24
N ASP A 345 -19.52 5.43 9.12
CA ASP A 345 -19.75 4.92 10.48
C ASP A 345 -20.34 3.50 10.46
N ARG A 346 -21.33 3.26 9.60
CA ARG A 346 -22.01 1.95 9.50
C ARG A 346 -21.07 0.83 9.05
N TRP A 347 -20.07 1.12 8.22
CA TRP A 347 -19.09 0.14 7.77
C TRP A 347 -18.04 -0.20 8.81
N ILE A 348 -17.84 0.64 9.84
CA ILE A 348 -16.86 0.36 10.88
C ILE A 348 -17.55 -0.48 11.96
N ALA A 349 -17.05 -1.70 12.18
CA ALA A 349 -17.55 -2.56 13.25
C ALA A 349 -17.32 -1.89 14.63
N PRO A 350 -18.17 -2.14 15.64
CA PRO A 350 -17.86 -1.74 17.01
C PRO A 350 -16.49 -2.27 17.45
N GLY A 351 -15.64 -1.39 17.99
CA GLY A 351 -14.24 -1.71 18.32
C GLY A 351 -13.27 -1.72 17.13
N GLY A 352 -13.77 -1.56 15.89
CA GLY A 352 -13.01 -1.44 14.66
C GLY A 352 -12.41 -0.05 14.45
N PHE A 353 -11.69 0.11 13.35
CA PHE A 353 -10.83 1.27 13.11
C PHE A 353 -11.15 1.98 11.80
N LEU A 354 -10.99 3.30 11.80
CA LEU A 354 -10.90 4.15 10.62
C LEU A 354 -9.45 4.65 10.51
N LEU A 355 -8.79 4.30 9.41
CA LEU A 355 -7.50 4.87 9.02
C LEU A 355 -7.70 5.72 7.77
N TYR A 356 -7.43 7.02 7.84
CA TYR A 356 -7.61 7.93 6.72
C TYR A 356 -6.34 8.76 6.54
N SER A 357 -5.84 8.88 5.32
CA SER A 357 -4.70 9.75 5.01
C SER A 357 -4.93 10.43 3.68
N THR A 358 -5.26 11.72 3.70
CA THR A 358 -5.60 12.46 2.48
C THR A 358 -5.19 13.92 2.58
N PHE A 359 -5.18 14.61 1.45
CA PHE A 359 -4.66 15.97 1.34
C PHE A 359 -5.41 16.93 2.27
N VAL A 360 -4.67 17.86 2.88
CA VAL A 360 -5.24 18.89 3.77
C VAL A 360 -5.16 20.27 3.11
N GLN A 361 -6.14 21.12 3.39
CA GLN A 361 -6.16 22.50 2.96
C GLN A 361 -5.32 23.34 3.94
N GLY A 362 -4.32 24.03 3.43
CA GLY A 362 -3.49 24.94 4.22
C GLY A 362 -2.97 26.11 3.38
N GLU A 363 -2.94 27.30 3.97
CA GLU A 363 -2.41 28.52 3.35
C GLU A 363 -0.89 28.41 3.08
N ALA A 364 -0.19 27.58 3.85
CA ALA A 364 1.23 27.29 3.66
C ALA A 364 1.53 26.51 2.36
N TYR A 365 0.51 25.97 1.68
CA TYR A 365 0.67 25.01 0.58
C TYR A 365 -0.21 25.32 -0.65
N PRO A 366 -0.14 26.55 -1.22
CA PRO A 366 -1.10 27.03 -2.22
C PRO A 366 -1.03 26.29 -3.57
N ASN A 367 0.10 25.63 -3.87
CA ASN A 367 0.36 25.03 -5.19
C ASN A 367 0.32 23.49 -5.20
N GLU A 368 -0.18 22.84 -4.14
CA GLU A 368 -0.22 21.38 -4.11
C GLU A 368 -1.34 20.79 -4.97
N HIS A 369 -1.24 19.51 -5.33
CA HIS A 369 -2.32 18.79 -6.01
C HIS A 369 -2.95 17.76 -5.05
N PRO A 370 -4.28 17.60 -5.03
CA PRO A 370 -5.28 18.16 -5.95
C PRO A 370 -5.55 19.65 -5.70
N GLN A 371 -5.68 20.47 -6.75
CA GLN A 371 -5.94 21.91 -6.61
C GLN A 371 -7.37 22.21 -6.17
N ASP A 372 -8.32 21.34 -6.50
CA ASP A 372 -9.72 21.51 -6.14
C ASP A 372 -9.92 21.29 -4.63
N PRO A 373 -10.37 22.31 -3.87
CA PRO A 373 -10.57 22.20 -2.42
C PRO A 373 -11.52 21.09 -2.00
N LYS A 374 -12.44 20.64 -2.87
CA LYS A 374 -13.35 19.54 -2.55
C LYS A 374 -12.63 18.21 -2.30
N HIS A 375 -11.38 18.09 -2.77
CA HIS A 375 -10.52 16.93 -2.60
C HIS A 375 -9.46 17.10 -1.50
N ARG A 376 -9.56 18.17 -0.68
CA ARG A 376 -8.71 18.39 0.48
C ARG A 376 -9.57 18.51 1.73
N LEU A 377 -9.14 17.95 2.85
CA LEU A 377 -9.75 18.12 4.17
C LEU A 377 -9.52 19.53 4.70
N LEU A 378 -10.48 20.03 5.48
CA LEU A 378 -10.25 21.18 6.34
C LEU A 378 -9.49 20.73 7.61
N PRO A 379 -8.67 21.61 8.22
CA PRO A 379 -8.03 21.31 9.49
C PRO A 379 -9.03 20.85 10.58
N GLY A 380 -8.69 19.74 11.25
CA GLY A 380 -9.51 19.10 12.28
C GLY A 380 -10.86 18.56 11.81
N GLU A 381 -11.11 18.45 10.49
CA GLU A 381 -12.38 17.96 9.96
C GLU A 381 -12.69 16.53 10.39
N LEU A 382 -11.70 15.63 10.31
CA LEU A 382 -11.89 14.23 10.71
C LEU A 382 -12.10 14.08 12.22
N ALA A 383 -11.39 14.84 13.05
CA ALA A 383 -11.60 14.83 14.50
C ALA A 383 -13.02 15.26 14.90
N ARG A 384 -13.64 16.20 14.17
CA ARG A 384 -15.04 16.59 14.42
C ARG A 384 -16.04 15.50 14.00
N LEU A 385 -15.75 14.78 12.93
CA LEU A 385 -16.62 13.74 12.37
C LEU A 385 -16.49 12.38 13.07
N PHE A 386 -15.31 12.08 13.59
CA PHE A 386 -14.93 10.78 14.18
C PHE A 386 -14.21 10.98 15.52
N GLY A 387 -14.71 11.91 16.34
CA GLY A 387 -14.19 12.19 17.68
C GLY A 387 -15.01 11.56 18.81
N PRO A 388 -14.63 11.85 20.07
CA PRO A 388 -15.31 11.31 21.25
C PRO A 388 -16.82 11.56 21.28
N ASP A 389 -17.25 12.75 20.87
CA ASP A 389 -18.68 13.13 20.82
C ASP A 389 -19.47 12.29 19.80
N GLN A 390 -18.79 11.61 18.88
CA GLN A 390 -19.38 10.72 17.88
C GLN A 390 -19.16 9.23 18.20
N GLY A 391 -18.65 8.91 19.39
CA GLY A 391 -18.40 7.53 19.82
C GLY A 391 -17.09 6.95 19.29
N TYR A 392 -16.07 7.78 19.07
CA TYR A 392 -14.75 7.36 18.61
C TYR A 392 -13.64 7.80 19.57
N GLU A 393 -12.62 6.96 19.71
CA GLU A 393 -11.35 7.30 20.33
C GLU A 393 -10.35 7.68 19.23
N ILE A 394 -9.86 8.92 19.25
CA ILE A 394 -8.82 9.38 18.32
C ILE A 394 -7.47 8.92 18.85
N LEU A 395 -6.76 8.09 18.07
CA LEU A 395 -5.45 7.55 18.42
C LEU A 395 -4.31 8.28 17.72
N HIS A 396 -4.59 8.84 16.54
CA HIS A 396 -3.64 9.65 15.79
C HIS A 396 -4.40 10.68 14.94
N ASP A 397 -3.93 11.93 14.95
CA ASP A 397 -4.41 13.02 14.09
C ASP A 397 -3.25 13.99 13.88
N ALA A 398 -2.57 13.89 12.73
CA ALA A 398 -1.38 14.68 12.45
C ALA A 398 -1.35 15.13 10.99
N GLU A 399 -0.82 16.34 10.74
CA GLU A 399 -0.46 16.79 9.40
C GLU A 399 0.98 16.41 9.08
N GLU A 400 1.19 15.73 7.96
CA GLU A 400 2.47 15.13 7.58
C GLU A 400 2.78 15.36 6.10
N CYS A 401 4.07 15.31 5.74
CA CYS A 401 4.49 15.32 4.34
C CYS A 401 4.65 13.88 3.84
N ILE A 402 4.08 13.57 2.68
CA ILE A 402 4.25 12.27 2.02
C ILE A 402 5.46 12.25 1.08
N GLU A 403 5.69 11.11 0.43
CA GLU A 403 6.91 10.83 -0.36
C GLU A 403 7.22 11.81 -1.50
N ASP A 404 6.20 12.54 -1.97
CA ASP A 404 6.30 13.55 -3.03
C ASP A 404 6.25 14.98 -2.50
N GLY A 405 6.36 15.15 -1.17
CA GLY A 405 6.39 16.43 -0.47
C GLY A 405 5.03 17.05 -0.18
N ARG A 406 3.93 16.47 -0.69
CA ARG A 406 2.58 17.00 -0.43
C ARG A 406 2.11 16.74 0.99
N HIS A 407 1.26 17.62 1.48
CA HIS A 407 0.73 17.56 2.84
C HIS A 407 -0.56 16.77 2.90
N VAL A 408 -0.62 15.86 3.86
CA VAL A 408 -1.80 15.07 4.19
C VAL A 408 -2.11 15.20 5.66
N ASN A 409 -3.36 14.97 6.03
CA ASN A 409 -3.73 14.64 7.39
C ASN A 409 -3.80 13.12 7.52
N SER A 410 -2.94 12.55 8.37
CA SER A 410 -2.93 11.15 8.77
C SER A 410 -3.77 11.01 10.04
N PHE A 411 -4.84 10.22 9.96
CA PHE A 411 -5.87 10.11 11.00
C PHE A 411 -6.16 8.64 11.29
N LEU A 412 -6.16 8.27 12.57
CA LEU A 412 -6.56 6.97 13.06
C LEU A 412 -7.54 7.16 14.23
N ALA A 413 -8.73 6.58 14.09
CA ALA A 413 -9.70 6.52 15.17
C ALA A 413 -10.24 5.11 15.34
N ARG A 414 -10.58 4.76 16.58
CA ARG A 414 -11.25 3.51 16.95
C ARG A 414 -12.70 3.80 17.29
N LYS A 415 -13.62 3.06 16.68
CA LYS A 415 -15.04 3.14 17.05
C LYS A 415 -15.22 2.47 18.42
N LEU A 416 -15.78 3.19 19.38
CA LEU A 416 -16.06 2.63 20.70
C LEU A 416 -17.16 1.55 20.59
N PRO A 417 -17.08 0.46 21.37
CA PRO A 417 -18.19 -0.46 21.51
C PRO A 417 -19.43 0.30 21.99
N GLN A 418 -20.60 0.02 21.43
CA GLN A 418 -21.84 0.51 22.03
C GLN A 418 -22.03 -0.17 23.39
N PRO A 419 -22.42 0.58 24.44
CA PRO A 419 -22.59 0.06 25.79
C PRO A 419 -23.67 -1.02 25.90
#